data_AF-A0A1B9I4U7-F1
#
_entry.id   AF-A0A1B9I4U7-F1
#
_cell.length_a   1.000
_cell.length_b   1.000
_cell.length_c   1.000
_cell.angle_alpha   90.00
_cell.angle_beta   90.00
_cell.angle_gamma   90.00
#
_symmetry.space_group_name_H-M   'P 1'
#
loop_
_entity.id
_entity.type
_entity.pdbx_description
1 polymer ?
#
loop_
_entity_poly.entity_id
_entity_poly.type
_entity_poly.pdbx_seq_one_letter_code
_entity_poly.pdbx_strand_id
1 'polypeptide(L)'
;MSSRAQTVTETLSSVIELLENDQNLKKQIRESIEPIDDLSRTAITELNKLHSAPFSQHNEICQNSIDIISKTQSLWQDVAKLIPENEFYRYQFALGPTMRNLTTSIVLARFILYDDLTSAHTISKILGLKNDSTEVLQLSSEDYLQGVIGAVNELPRLSINAVTSQNFELPIKISSFVNDIFASYSLLNLRNDALRRKFDSLKYDLKKCEDVVYDLTLRGLTKPRE
;
A
#
# COMPACT_ATOMS: atom_id res chain seq x y z
N MET A 1 52.98 14.75 -20.10
CA MET A 1 52.50 14.84 -18.70
C MET A 1 51.24 15.70 -18.72
N SER A 2 50.06 15.11 -18.55
CA SER A 2 48.83 15.90 -18.40
C SER A 2 48.99 16.83 -17.20
N SER A 3 48.66 18.12 -17.35
CA SER A 3 48.76 19.05 -16.23
C SER A 3 47.74 18.64 -15.17
N ARG A 4 48.11 18.71 -13.88
CA ARG A 4 47.20 18.41 -12.76
C ARG A 4 45.83 19.07 -12.94
N ALA A 5 45.80 20.31 -13.43
CA ALA A 5 44.56 21.04 -13.68
C ALA A 5 43.68 20.37 -14.74
N GLN A 6 44.28 19.89 -15.84
CA GLN A 6 43.56 19.20 -16.90
C GLN A 6 42.94 17.88 -16.42
N THR A 7 43.70 17.07 -15.67
CA THR A 7 43.18 15.82 -15.09
C THR A 7 42.03 16.07 -14.12
N VAL A 8 42.13 17.11 -13.28
CA VAL A 8 41.06 17.50 -12.34
C VAL A 8 39.80 17.92 -13.09
N THR A 9 39.93 18.79 -14.11
CA THR A 9 38.79 19.25 -14.89
C THR A 9 38.12 18.09 -15.64
N GLU A 10 38.88 17.28 -16.39
CA GLU A 10 38.32 16.16 -17.16
C GLU A 10 37.62 15.14 -16.25
N THR A 11 38.25 14.77 -15.13
CA THR A 11 37.68 13.77 -14.21
C THR A 11 36.42 14.33 -13.54
N LEU A 12 36.45 15.54 -12.99
CA LEU A 12 35.30 16.11 -12.30
C LEU A 12 34.14 16.41 -13.25
N SER A 13 34.40 16.88 -14.47
CA SER A 13 33.35 17.12 -15.46
C SER A 13 32.55 15.86 -15.76
N SER A 14 33.21 14.72 -15.97
CA SER A 14 32.52 13.45 -16.21
C SER A 14 31.64 13.01 -15.03
N VAL A 15 32.11 13.21 -13.80
CA VAL A 15 31.35 12.85 -12.59
C VAL A 15 30.18 13.80 -12.36
N ILE A 16 30.34 15.08 -12.65
CA ILE A 16 29.26 16.09 -12.58
C ILE A 16 28.15 15.73 -13.57
N GLU A 17 28.50 15.38 -14.81
CA GLU A 17 27.53 14.98 -15.84
C GLU A 17 26.75 13.71 -15.43
N LEU A 18 27.42 12.72 -14.84
CA LEU A 18 26.75 11.53 -14.29
C LEU A 18 25.77 11.87 -13.16
N LEU A 19 26.13 12.80 -12.28
CA LEU A 19 25.24 13.26 -11.20
C LEU A 19 24.01 13.99 -11.76
N GLU A 20 24.20 14.87 -12.75
CA GLU A 20 23.11 15.60 -13.39
C GLU A 20 22.15 14.65 -14.12
N ASN A 21 22.68 13.65 -14.82
CA ASN A 21 21.88 12.61 -15.47
C ASN A 21 21.06 11.79 -14.46
N ASP A 22 21.64 11.40 -13.32
CA ASP A 22 20.91 10.70 -12.26
C ASP A 22 19.79 11.57 -11.65
N GLN A 23 20.05 12.87 -11.44
CA GLN A 23 19.04 13.80 -10.94
C GLN A 23 17.90 14.00 -11.93
N ASN A 24 18.21 14.14 -13.22
CA ASN A 24 17.23 14.26 -14.30
C ASN A 24 16.38 12.99 -14.40
N LEU A 25 16.99 11.81 -14.32
CA LEU A 25 16.27 10.54 -14.36
C LEU A 25 15.33 10.39 -13.17
N LYS A 26 15.79 10.71 -11.95
CA LYS A 26 14.92 10.71 -10.75
C LYS A 26 13.73 11.65 -10.89
N LYS A 27 13.90 12.80 -11.55
CA LYS A 27 12.82 13.74 -11.85
C LYS A 27 11.83 13.12 -12.85
N GLN A 28 12.31 12.59 -13.97
CA GLN A 28 11.48 11.93 -14.98
C GLN A 28 10.67 10.76 -14.40
N ILE A 29 11.28 9.94 -13.53
CA ILE A 29 10.59 8.84 -12.85
C ILE A 29 9.44 9.38 -12.00
N ARG A 30 9.66 10.43 -11.20
CA ARG A 30 8.58 11.02 -10.38
C ARG A 30 7.45 11.57 -11.24
N GLU A 31 7.78 12.26 -12.34
CA GLU A 31 6.79 12.77 -13.29
C GLU A 31 5.98 11.63 -13.94
N SER A 32 6.63 10.51 -14.28
CA SER A 32 5.94 9.33 -14.83
C SER A 32 5.00 8.62 -13.85
N ILE A 33 5.22 8.79 -12.54
CA ILE A 33 4.40 8.21 -11.46
C ILE A 33 3.16 9.07 -11.17
N GLU A 34 3.18 10.38 -11.45
CA GLU A 34 2.10 11.31 -11.11
C GLU A 34 0.70 10.85 -11.59
N PRO A 35 0.51 10.34 -12.83
CA PRO A 35 -0.77 9.80 -13.26
C PRO A 35 -1.24 8.57 -12.49
N ILE A 36 -0.29 7.75 -12.00
CA ILE A 36 -0.58 6.58 -11.16
C ILE A 36 -1.01 7.05 -9.76
N ASP A 37 -0.34 8.07 -9.23
CA ASP A 37 -0.71 8.71 -7.97
C ASP A 37 -2.11 9.35 -8.02
N ASP A 38 -2.51 9.93 -9.15
CA ASP A 38 -3.88 10.44 -9.36
C ASP A 38 -4.93 9.33 -9.29
N LEU A 39 -4.67 8.19 -9.95
CA LEU A 39 -5.54 7.02 -9.85
C LEU A 39 -5.56 6.45 -8.43
N SER A 40 -4.40 6.42 -7.75
CA SER A 40 -4.32 6.01 -6.35
C SER A 40 -5.17 6.91 -5.46
N ARG A 41 -5.10 8.24 -5.61
CA ARG A 41 -5.93 9.19 -4.87
C ARG A 41 -7.42 8.98 -5.14
N THR A 42 -7.78 8.77 -6.41
CA THR A 42 -9.17 8.52 -6.81
C THR A 42 -9.71 7.21 -6.19
N ALA A 43 -8.91 6.15 -6.19
CA ALA A 43 -9.25 4.87 -5.58
C ALA A 43 -9.42 4.98 -4.04
N ILE A 44 -8.57 5.78 -3.39
CA ILE A 44 -8.70 6.10 -1.97
C ILE A 44 -9.97 6.91 -1.70
N THR A 45 -10.30 7.89 -2.53
CA THR A 45 -11.55 8.66 -2.42
C THR A 45 -12.78 7.75 -2.57
N GLU A 46 -12.74 6.79 -3.49
CA GLU A 46 -13.79 5.79 -3.65
C GLU A 46 -13.97 4.97 -2.37
N LEU A 47 -12.89 4.40 -1.83
CA LEU A 47 -12.94 3.59 -0.60
C LEU A 47 -13.36 4.37 0.63
N ASN A 48 -13.06 5.67 0.71
CA ASN A 48 -13.52 6.50 1.83
C ASN A 48 -15.05 6.55 1.95
N LYS A 49 -15.79 6.27 0.87
CA LYS A 49 -17.26 6.17 0.90
C LYS A 49 -17.76 5.02 1.79
N LEU A 50 -16.95 3.98 2.04
CA LEU A 50 -17.31 2.89 2.96
C LEU A 50 -17.71 3.38 4.35
N HIS A 51 -17.17 4.53 4.77
CA HIS A 51 -17.43 5.12 6.08
C HIS A 51 -18.82 5.77 6.22
N SER A 52 -19.53 6.03 5.13
CA SER A 52 -20.85 6.67 5.15
C SER A 52 -21.91 5.96 4.31
N ALA A 53 -21.50 5.08 3.40
CA ALA A 53 -22.40 4.34 2.53
C ALA A 53 -23.08 3.17 3.28
N PRO A 54 -24.33 2.82 2.91
CA PRO A 54 -24.97 1.60 3.38
C PRO A 54 -24.17 0.34 3.02
N PHE A 55 -24.23 -0.67 3.88
CA PHE A 55 -23.50 -1.94 3.68
C PHE A 55 -23.80 -2.60 2.32
N SER A 56 -25.02 -2.45 1.79
CA SER A 56 -25.40 -2.96 0.47
C SER A 56 -24.57 -2.41 -0.69
N GLN A 57 -23.92 -1.25 -0.52
CA GLN A 57 -23.08 -0.62 -1.54
C GLN A 57 -21.58 -0.92 -1.34
N HIS A 58 -21.19 -1.55 -0.23
CA HIS A 58 -19.76 -1.75 0.08
C HIS A 58 -19.05 -2.57 -0.99
N ASN A 59 -19.68 -3.65 -1.48
CA ASN A 59 -19.10 -4.48 -2.55
C ASN A 59 -18.89 -3.68 -3.85
N GLU A 60 -19.86 -2.85 -4.23
CA GLU A 60 -19.76 -2.00 -5.43
C GLU A 60 -18.63 -0.98 -5.29
N ILE A 61 -18.55 -0.29 -4.15
CA ILE A 61 -17.48 0.67 -3.83
C ILE A 61 -16.10 0.00 -3.93
N CYS A 62 -15.94 -1.19 -3.34
CA CYS A 62 -14.70 -1.94 -3.38
C CYS A 62 -14.33 -2.37 -4.80
N GLN A 63 -15.29 -2.85 -5.58
CA GLN A 63 -15.06 -3.24 -6.97
C GLN A 63 -14.67 -2.02 -7.83
N ASN A 64 -15.38 -0.89 -7.68
CA ASN A 64 -15.05 0.35 -8.38
C ASN A 64 -13.62 0.82 -8.08
N SER A 65 -13.19 0.73 -6.81
CA SER A 65 -11.80 1.06 -6.43
C SER A 65 -10.79 0.14 -7.12
N ILE A 66 -11.03 -1.16 -7.17
CA ILE A 66 -10.17 -2.13 -7.88
C ILE A 66 -10.15 -1.84 -9.40
N ASP A 67 -11.27 -1.48 -9.99
CA ASP A 67 -11.36 -1.14 -11.41
C ASP A 67 -10.60 0.16 -11.73
N ILE A 68 -10.63 1.16 -10.84
CA ILE A 68 -9.80 2.37 -10.93
C ILE A 68 -8.32 1.99 -10.87
N ILE A 69 -7.92 1.16 -9.91
CA ILE A 69 -6.52 0.74 -9.75
C ILE A 69 -6.04 -0.08 -10.95
N SER A 70 -6.90 -0.89 -11.55
CA SER A 70 -6.54 -1.71 -12.73
C SER A 70 -6.15 -0.84 -13.94
N LYS A 71 -6.58 0.43 -14.00
CA LYS A 71 -6.14 1.39 -15.03
C LYS A 71 -4.67 1.78 -14.91
N THR A 72 -4.02 1.52 -13.76
CA THR A 72 -2.59 1.79 -13.58
C THR A 72 -1.70 0.86 -14.42
N GLN A 73 -2.21 -0.32 -14.83
CA GLN A 73 -1.41 -1.34 -15.53
C GLN A 73 -0.73 -0.82 -16.80
N SER A 74 -1.41 0.01 -17.59
CA SER A 74 -0.83 0.59 -18.80
C SER A 74 0.23 1.65 -18.50
N LEU A 75 0.11 2.35 -17.38
CA LEU A 75 1.01 3.44 -16.98
C LEU A 75 2.33 2.93 -16.41
N TRP A 76 2.31 1.76 -15.76
CA TRP A 76 3.54 1.14 -15.25
C TRP A 76 4.56 0.79 -16.35
N GLN A 77 4.11 0.63 -17.60
CA GLN A 77 5.01 0.40 -18.73
C GLN A 77 5.91 1.61 -19.01
N ASP A 78 5.39 2.82 -18.85
CA ASP A 78 6.16 4.04 -19.06
C ASP A 78 7.16 4.28 -17.93
N VAL A 79 6.78 3.92 -16.69
CA VAL A 79 7.71 3.89 -15.56
C VAL A 79 8.82 2.87 -15.79
N ALA A 80 8.47 1.65 -16.21
CA ALA A 80 9.42 0.56 -16.43
C ALA A 80 10.51 0.92 -17.46
N LYS A 81 10.15 1.62 -18.55
CA LYS A 81 11.12 2.08 -19.57
C LYS A 81 12.20 3.02 -19.04
N LEU A 82 11.92 3.73 -17.93
CA LEU A 82 12.86 4.66 -17.32
C LEU A 82 13.80 3.99 -16.32
N ILE A 83 13.45 2.80 -15.80
CA ILE A 83 14.27 2.11 -14.80
C ILE A 83 15.33 1.28 -15.51
N PRO A 84 16.64 1.56 -15.30
CA PRO A 84 17.70 0.72 -15.83
C PRO A 84 17.61 -0.71 -15.29
N GLU A 85 18.00 -1.68 -16.12
CA GLU A 85 18.03 -3.09 -15.72
C GLU A 85 18.83 -3.27 -14.42
N ASN A 86 18.30 -4.07 -13.49
CA ASN A 86 18.90 -4.36 -12.19
C ASN A 86 19.06 -3.14 -11.24
N GLU A 87 18.49 -1.97 -11.57
CA GLU A 87 18.56 -0.76 -10.73
C GLU A 87 17.27 -0.42 -9.97
N PHE A 88 16.28 -1.33 -9.93
CA PHE A 88 14.99 -1.11 -9.26
C PHE A 88 15.14 -0.49 -7.85
N TYR A 89 15.98 -1.10 -7.00
CA TYR A 89 16.15 -0.67 -5.61
C TYR A 89 16.76 0.74 -5.48
N ARG A 90 17.52 1.21 -6.48
CA ARG A 90 18.05 2.57 -6.51
C ARG A 90 16.94 3.61 -6.63
N TYR A 91 15.87 3.27 -7.34
CA TYR A 91 14.74 4.17 -7.60
C TYR A 91 13.50 3.89 -6.75
N GLN A 92 13.52 2.81 -5.95
CA GLN A 92 12.40 2.41 -5.08
C GLN A 92 11.88 3.55 -4.19
N PHE A 93 12.73 4.49 -3.76
CA PHE A 93 12.29 5.63 -2.95
C PHE A 93 11.17 6.47 -3.63
N ALA A 94 11.13 6.49 -4.97
CA ALA A 94 10.11 7.19 -5.75
C ALA A 94 8.85 6.33 -5.95
N LEU A 95 9.00 5.02 -6.21
CA LEU A 95 7.88 4.11 -6.51
C LEU A 95 7.17 3.60 -5.25
N GLY A 96 7.93 3.39 -4.17
CA GLY A 96 7.45 2.76 -2.93
C GLY A 96 6.24 3.45 -2.30
N PRO A 97 6.20 4.78 -2.13
CA PRO A 97 5.01 5.48 -1.62
C PRO A 97 3.72 5.14 -2.39
N THR A 98 3.76 5.20 -3.72
CA THR A 98 2.63 4.88 -4.60
C THR A 98 2.24 3.40 -4.51
N MET A 99 3.21 2.50 -4.57
CA MET A 99 2.97 1.05 -4.44
C MET A 99 2.34 0.69 -3.09
N ARG A 100 2.78 1.34 -1.99
CA ARG A 100 2.18 1.19 -0.66
C ARG A 100 0.74 1.64 -0.64
N ASN A 101 0.43 2.81 -1.19
CA ASN A 101 -0.93 3.35 -1.21
C ASN A 101 -1.87 2.47 -2.02
N LEU A 102 -1.44 2.00 -3.19
CA LEU A 102 -2.22 1.07 -4.01
C LEU A 102 -2.42 -0.28 -3.30
N THR A 103 -1.38 -0.78 -2.63
CA THR A 103 -1.47 -2.00 -1.80
C THR A 103 -2.49 -1.83 -0.69
N THR A 104 -2.45 -0.71 0.05
CA THR A 104 -3.43 -0.36 1.09
C THR A 104 -4.85 -0.43 0.54
N SER A 105 -5.11 0.23 -0.60
CA SER A 105 -6.43 0.25 -1.22
C SER A 105 -6.89 -1.15 -1.67
N ILE A 106 -6.01 -1.94 -2.30
CA ILE A 106 -6.34 -3.29 -2.75
C ILE A 106 -6.64 -4.19 -1.56
N VAL A 107 -5.81 -4.17 -0.52
CA VAL A 107 -6.00 -5.01 0.68
C VAL A 107 -7.31 -4.65 1.38
N LEU A 108 -7.58 -3.36 1.58
CA LEU A 108 -8.84 -2.90 2.18
C LEU A 108 -10.06 -3.34 1.36
N ALA A 109 -10.04 -3.09 0.04
CA ALA A 109 -11.15 -3.46 -0.84
C ALA A 109 -11.41 -4.96 -0.85
N ARG A 110 -10.34 -5.76 -0.94
CA ARG A 110 -10.44 -7.22 -1.04
C ARG A 110 -10.80 -7.88 0.29
N PHE A 111 -10.37 -7.33 1.41
CA PHE A 111 -10.85 -7.77 2.72
C PHE A 111 -12.38 -7.66 2.81
N ILE A 112 -12.97 -6.53 2.38
CA ILE A 112 -14.43 -6.36 2.38
C ILE A 112 -15.13 -7.33 1.42
N LEU A 113 -14.52 -7.60 0.26
CA LEU A 113 -15.11 -8.49 -0.76
C LEU A 113 -15.01 -9.98 -0.41
N TYR A 114 -13.91 -10.41 0.22
CA TYR A 114 -13.54 -11.83 0.31
C TYR A 114 -13.18 -12.30 1.73
N ASP A 115 -13.10 -11.40 2.71
CA ASP A 115 -12.70 -11.70 4.08
C ASP A 115 -11.31 -12.37 4.15
N ASP A 116 -10.38 -11.94 3.28
CA ASP A 116 -9.03 -12.49 3.15
C ASP A 116 -7.91 -11.44 3.16
N LEU A 117 -6.68 -11.88 3.43
CA LEU A 117 -5.48 -11.09 3.19
C LEU A 117 -4.97 -11.41 1.78
N THR A 118 -5.03 -10.42 0.90
CA THR A 118 -4.57 -10.60 -0.48
C THR A 118 -3.05 -10.74 -0.55
N SER A 119 -2.58 -11.80 -1.21
CA SER A 119 -1.14 -12.08 -1.38
C SER A 119 -0.43 -11.00 -2.21
N ALA A 120 0.86 -10.77 -1.93
CA ALA A 120 1.69 -9.86 -2.71
C ALA A 120 1.70 -10.22 -4.21
N HIS A 121 1.67 -11.52 -4.54
CA HIS A 121 1.61 -11.97 -5.93
C HIS A 121 0.35 -11.48 -6.66
N THR A 122 -0.82 -11.62 -6.02
CA THR A 122 -2.10 -11.16 -6.58
C THR A 122 -2.11 -9.65 -6.72
N ILE A 123 -1.58 -8.91 -5.74
CA ILE A 123 -1.46 -7.45 -5.81
C ILE A 123 -0.57 -7.04 -6.99
N SER A 124 0.61 -7.63 -7.15
CA SER A 124 1.48 -7.33 -8.29
C SER A 124 0.80 -7.59 -9.64
N LYS A 125 -0.06 -8.62 -9.72
CA LYS A 125 -0.85 -8.89 -10.93
C LYS A 125 -1.91 -7.82 -11.19
N ILE A 126 -2.66 -7.40 -10.16
CA ILE A 126 -3.66 -6.33 -10.27
C ILE A 126 -3.00 -5.02 -10.70
N LEU A 127 -1.83 -4.72 -10.16
CA LEU A 127 -1.04 -3.54 -10.50
C LEU A 127 -0.41 -3.62 -11.90
N GLY A 128 -0.25 -4.80 -12.50
CA GLY A 128 0.42 -4.95 -13.79
C GLY A 128 1.95 -4.95 -13.72
N LEU A 129 2.51 -5.33 -12.57
CA LEU A 129 3.96 -5.43 -12.33
C LEU A 129 4.55 -6.78 -12.74
N LYS A 130 3.76 -7.69 -13.32
CA LYS A 130 4.18 -9.05 -13.72
C LYS A 130 4.02 -9.30 -15.22
N ASN A 131 4.17 -8.26 -16.04
CA ASN A 131 4.10 -8.36 -17.49
C ASN A 131 5.52 -8.30 -18.07
N ASP A 132 5.74 -8.84 -19.27
CA ASP A 132 7.04 -8.81 -19.96
C ASP A 132 7.60 -7.38 -20.11
N SER A 133 6.72 -6.38 -20.23
CA SER A 133 7.10 -4.96 -20.33
C SER A 133 7.37 -4.27 -18.98
N THR A 134 7.15 -4.96 -17.85
CA THR A 134 7.31 -4.42 -16.49
C THR A 134 8.18 -5.31 -15.59
N GLU A 135 8.95 -6.25 -16.16
CA GLU A 135 9.79 -7.19 -15.40
C GLU A 135 10.82 -6.52 -14.47
N VAL A 136 11.26 -5.31 -14.83
CA VAL A 136 12.17 -4.51 -13.99
C VAL A 136 11.51 -3.96 -12.72
N LEU A 137 10.18 -3.95 -12.67
CA LEU A 137 9.41 -3.47 -11.53
C LEU A 137 8.99 -4.63 -10.64
N GLN A 138 8.97 -4.39 -9.33
CA GLN A 138 8.49 -5.38 -8.37
C GLN A 138 7.84 -4.68 -7.18
N LEU A 139 6.86 -5.35 -6.58
CA LEU A 139 6.35 -4.96 -5.26
C LEU A 139 7.31 -5.52 -4.21
N SER A 140 8.06 -4.63 -3.55
CA SER A 140 8.97 -5.08 -2.48
C SER A 140 8.17 -5.65 -1.30
N SER A 141 8.80 -6.57 -0.56
CA SER A 141 8.21 -7.12 0.66
C SER A 141 7.94 -6.03 1.71
N GLU A 142 8.83 -5.05 1.82
CA GLU A 142 8.66 -3.93 2.73
C GLU A 142 7.45 -3.06 2.36
N ASP A 143 7.29 -2.71 1.08
CA ASP A 143 6.15 -1.91 0.60
C ASP A 143 4.83 -2.69 0.75
N TYR A 144 4.84 -4.00 0.50
CA TYR A 144 3.68 -4.85 0.77
C TYR A 144 3.29 -4.81 2.25
N LEU A 145 4.25 -5.06 3.15
CA LEU A 145 3.99 -5.10 4.59
C LEU A 145 3.51 -3.75 5.13
N GLN A 146 4.06 -2.65 4.61
CA GLN A 146 3.61 -1.31 4.99
C GLN A 146 2.22 -0.97 4.42
N GLY A 147 1.88 -1.46 3.22
CA GLY A 147 0.55 -1.30 2.64
C GLY A 147 -0.53 -2.06 3.42
N VAL A 148 -0.23 -3.29 3.87
CA VAL A 148 -1.14 -4.05 4.74
C VAL A 148 -1.38 -3.32 6.07
N ILE A 149 -0.33 -2.76 6.69
CA ILE A 149 -0.49 -1.91 7.88
C ILE A 149 -1.41 -0.72 7.59
N GLY A 150 -1.23 -0.06 6.44
CA GLY A 150 -2.09 1.05 6.02
C GLY A 150 -3.56 0.65 5.92
N ALA A 151 -3.86 -0.54 5.40
CA ALA A 151 -5.23 -1.04 5.35
C ALA A 151 -5.80 -1.28 6.75
N VAL A 152 -5.01 -1.88 7.65
CA VAL A 152 -5.40 -2.12 9.04
C VAL A 152 -5.69 -0.81 9.78
N ASN A 153 -4.93 0.26 9.54
CA ASN A 153 -5.13 1.53 10.22
C ASN A 153 -6.52 2.17 9.94
N GLU A 154 -7.17 1.82 8.82
CA GLU A 154 -8.51 2.31 8.48
C GLU A 154 -9.64 1.48 9.10
N LEU A 155 -9.38 0.23 9.48
CA LEU A 155 -10.40 -0.71 9.94
C LEU A 155 -11.07 -0.33 11.28
N PRO A 156 -10.37 0.23 12.30
CA PRO A 156 -11.05 0.67 13.53
C PRO A 156 -12.14 1.70 13.28
N ARG A 157 -11.90 2.65 12.36
CA ARG A 157 -12.89 3.66 11.96
C ARG A 157 -14.08 3.01 11.24
N LEU A 158 -13.80 2.10 10.32
CA LEU A 158 -14.84 1.36 9.60
C LEU A 158 -15.69 0.52 10.57
N SER A 159 -15.06 -0.12 11.56
CA SER A 159 -15.74 -0.91 12.60
C SER A 159 -16.77 -0.09 13.38
N ILE A 160 -16.38 1.10 13.86
CA ILE A 160 -17.30 2.01 14.57
C ILE A 160 -18.46 2.44 13.66
N ASN A 161 -18.17 2.77 12.40
CA ASN A 161 -19.21 3.19 11.46
C ASN A 161 -20.16 2.05 11.11
N ALA A 162 -19.67 0.81 11.02
CA ALA A 162 -20.49 -0.37 10.82
C ALA A 162 -21.49 -0.56 11.96
N VAL A 163 -21.05 -0.41 13.21
CA VAL A 163 -21.95 -0.43 14.39
C VAL A 163 -23.00 0.67 14.30
N THR A 164 -22.60 1.88 13.89
CA THR A 164 -23.51 3.02 13.72
C THR A 164 -24.58 2.73 12.67
N SER A 165 -24.23 1.99 11.61
CA SER A 165 -25.14 1.52 10.57
C SER A 165 -25.83 0.18 10.89
N GLN A 166 -25.78 -0.28 12.15
CA GLN A 166 -26.38 -1.54 12.63
C GLN A 166 -25.86 -2.82 11.95
N ASN A 167 -24.69 -2.76 11.31
CA ASN A 167 -23.97 -3.94 10.87
C ASN A 167 -23.03 -4.41 12.00
N PHE A 168 -23.50 -5.35 12.82
CA PHE A 168 -22.75 -5.89 13.94
C PHE A 168 -21.84 -7.08 13.57
N GLU A 169 -21.94 -7.60 12.35
CA GLU A 169 -21.10 -8.70 11.88
C GLU A 169 -19.73 -8.20 11.43
N LEU A 170 -19.68 -7.08 10.70
CA LEU A 170 -18.44 -6.52 10.17
C LEU A 170 -17.39 -6.17 11.26
N PRO A 171 -17.76 -5.57 12.42
CA PRO A 171 -16.82 -5.36 13.53
C PRO A 171 -16.12 -6.64 14.03
N ILE A 172 -16.83 -7.78 14.02
CA ILE A 172 -16.28 -9.07 14.46
C ILE A 172 -15.23 -9.55 13.45
N LYS A 173 -15.57 -9.50 12.15
CA LYS A 173 -14.64 -9.82 11.05
C LYS A 173 -13.39 -8.95 11.09
N ILE A 174 -13.58 -7.64 11.23
CA ILE A 174 -12.48 -6.68 11.39
C ILE A 174 -11.59 -7.04 12.57
N SER A 175 -12.15 -7.28 13.75
CA SER A 175 -11.37 -7.61 14.94
C SER A 175 -10.55 -8.89 14.76
N SER A 176 -11.12 -9.92 14.13
CA SER A 176 -10.39 -11.16 13.83
C SER A 176 -9.23 -10.90 12.87
N PHE A 177 -9.50 -10.21 11.75
CA PHE A 177 -8.51 -9.90 10.73
C PHE A 177 -7.34 -9.08 11.28
N VAL A 178 -7.63 -8.04 12.07
CA VAL A 178 -6.61 -7.20 12.70
C VAL A 178 -5.77 -8.01 13.70
N ASN A 179 -6.39 -8.89 14.47
CA ASN A 179 -5.69 -9.77 15.41
C ASN A 179 -4.75 -10.75 14.68
N ASP A 180 -5.22 -11.39 13.60
CA ASP A 180 -4.43 -12.36 12.83
C ASP A 180 -3.22 -11.69 12.15
N ILE A 181 -3.40 -10.47 11.63
CA ILE A 181 -2.30 -9.66 11.10
C ILE A 181 -1.32 -9.28 12.22
N PHE A 182 -1.81 -8.79 13.36
CA PHE A 182 -0.96 -8.39 14.47
C PHE A 182 -0.12 -9.57 15.00
N ALA A 183 -0.72 -10.75 15.16
CA ALA A 183 -0.05 -11.97 15.56
C ALA A 183 1.02 -12.38 14.54
N SER A 184 0.69 -12.35 13.24
CA SER A 184 1.63 -12.68 12.17
C SER A 184 2.82 -11.71 12.11
N TYR A 185 2.59 -10.41 12.28
CA TYR A 185 3.66 -9.41 12.28
C TYR A 185 4.54 -9.50 13.53
N SER A 186 4.00 -9.97 14.66
CA SER A 186 4.76 -10.17 15.90
C SER A 186 5.85 -11.25 15.75
N LEU A 187 5.73 -12.14 14.76
CA LEU A 187 6.74 -13.14 14.43
C LEU A 187 7.91 -12.55 13.62
N LEU A 188 7.75 -11.35 13.05
CA LEU A 188 8.79 -10.71 12.24
C LEU A 188 9.87 -10.12 13.16
N ASN A 189 11.12 -10.52 12.91
CA ASN A 189 12.28 -9.91 13.56
C ASN A 189 12.66 -8.59 12.87
N LEU A 190 11.81 -7.57 13.05
CA LEU A 190 11.99 -6.25 12.46
C LEU A 190 13.14 -5.49 13.13
N ARG A 191 13.97 -4.83 12.32
CA ARG A 191 14.98 -3.87 12.80
C ARG A 191 14.29 -2.57 13.25
N ASN A 192 14.99 -1.70 13.97
CA ASN A 192 14.47 -0.40 14.38
C ASN A 192 14.40 0.58 13.18
N ASP A 193 13.46 0.33 12.26
CA ASP A 193 13.26 1.07 11.02
C ASP A 193 11.83 1.65 10.90
N ALA A 194 11.49 2.16 9.72
CA ALA A 194 10.17 2.74 9.46
C ALA A 194 9.04 1.70 9.55
N LEU A 195 9.28 0.47 9.10
CA LEU A 195 8.31 -0.62 9.17
C LEU A 195 8.04 -1.00 10.63
N ARG A 196 9.07 -1.06 11.48
CA ARG A 196 8.89 -1.30 12.91
C ARG A 196 8.01 -0.26 13.58
N ARG A 197 8.27 1.03 13.34
CA ARG A 197 7.45 2.11 13.91
C ARG A 197 5.98 2.04 13.49
N LYS A 198 5.72 1.65 12.23
CA LYS A 198 4.36 1.42 11.72
C LYS A 198 3.72 0.16 12.34
N PHE A 199 4.48 -0.92 12.51
CA PHE A 199 3.99 -2.10 13.21
C PHE A 199 3.61 -1.79 14.66
N ASP A 200 4.45 -1.05 15.39
CA ASP A 200 4.20 -0.70 16.79
C ASP A 200 2.91 0.12 16.97
N SER A 201 2.38 0.77 15.92
CA SER A 201 1.09 1.47 15.98
C SER A 201 -0.10 0.51 15.96
N LEU A 202 0.04 -0.70 15.40
CA LEU A 202 -1.06 -1.65 15.25
C LEU A 202 -1.68 -2.07 16.58
N LYS A 203 -0.92 -2.07 17.68
CA LYS A 203 -1.46 -2.39 19.02
C LYS A 203 -2.62 -1.48 19.42
N TYR A 204 -2.61 -0.22 18.97
CA TYR A 204 -3.67 0.73 19.25
C TYR A 204 -4.91 0.46 18.39
N ASP A 205 -4.71 0.06 17.14
CA ASP A 205 -5.79 -0.30 16.22
C ASP A 205 -6.47 -1.61 16.66
N LEU A 206 -5.67 -2.60 17.07
CA LEU A 206 -6.15 -3.85 17.68
C LEU A 206 -7.01 -3.54 18.91
N LYS A 207 -6.49 -2.76 19.85
CA LYS A 207 -7.22 -2.39 21.07
C LYS A 207 -8.56 -1.72 20.76
N LYS A 208 -8.59 -0.78 19.81
CA LYS A 208 -9.84 -0.13 19.39
C LYS A 208 -10.84 -1.13 18.81
N CYS A 209 -10.39 -2.08 17.99
CA CYS A 209 -11.28 -3.10 17.43
C CYS A 209 -11.83 -4.03 18.52
N GLU A 210 -10.99 -4.43 19.48
CA GLU A 210 -11.41 -5.24 20.63
C GLU A 210 -12.44 -4.50 21.51
N ASP A 211 -12.24 -3.21 21.76
CA ASP A 211 -13.17 -2.39 22.54
C ASP A 211 -14.56 -2.30 21.86
N VAL A 212 -14.61 -2.18 20.53
CA VAL A 212 -15.87 -2.22 19.78
C VAL A 212 -16.57 -3.58 19.95
N VAL A 213 -15.85 -4.69 19.79
CA VAL A 213 -16.44 -6.03 19.94
C VAL A 213 -16.89 -6.30 21.38
N TYR A 214 -16.11 -5.83 22.36
CA TYR A 214 -16.49 -5.88 23.78
C TYR A 214 -17.81 -5.15 24.02
N ASP A 215 -17.95 -3.93 23.51
CA ASP A 215 -19.16 -3.12 23.64
C ASP A 215 -20.40 -3.78 23.04
N LEU A 216 -20.25 -4.43 21.89
CA LEU A 216 -21.34 -5.17 21.25
C LEU A 216 -21.74 -6.41 22.06
N THR A 217 -20.74 -7.13 22.59
CA THR A 217 -20.94 -8.35 23.38
C THR A 217 -21.65 -8.03 24.69
N LEU A 218 -21.24 -6.96 25.38
CA LEU A 218 -21.87 -6.50 26.63
C LEU A 218 -23.37 -6.16 26.44
N ARG A 219 -23.74 -5.70 25.24
CA ARG A 219 -25.10 -5.31 24.88
C ARG A 219 -25.93 -6.46 24.28
N GLY A 220 -25.34 -7.66 24.14
CA GLY A 220 -26.01 -8.81 23.53
C GLY A 220 -26.30 -8.64 22.04
N LEU A 221 -25.52 -7.80 21.34
CA LEU A 221 -25.66 -7.54 19.91
C LEU A 221 -24.86 -8.52 19.03
N THR A 222 -24.09 -9.41 19.66
CA THR A 222 -23.31 -10.46 19.02
C THR A 222 -23.69 -11.82 19.59
N LYS A 223 -23.55 -12.86 18.76
CA LYS A 223 -23.64 -14.24 19.26
C LYS A 223 -22.36 -14.57 20.04
N PRO A 224 -22.44 -15.33 21.14
CA PRO A 224 -21.25 -15.85 21.82
C PRO A 224 -20.35 -16.59 20.83
N ARG A 225 -19.03 -16.47 20.96
CA ARG A 225 -18.09 -17.37 20.27
C ARG A 225 -18.35 -18.78 20.82
N GLU A 226 -18.84 -19.69 19.97
CA GLU A 226 -18.81 -21.15 20.22
C GLU A 226 -17.39 -21.69 20.06
#